data_AF-A0A1F2SEP3-F1
#
_entry.id   AF-A0A1F2SEP3-F1
#
_cell.length_a   1.000
_cell.length_b   1.000
_cell.length_c   1.000
_cell.angle_alpha   90.00
_cell.angle_beta   90.00
_cell.angle_gamma   90.00
#
_symmetry.space_group_name_H-M   'P 1'
#
loop_
_entity.id
_entity.type
_entity.pdbx_description
1 polymer ?
#
loop_
_entity_poly.entity_id
_entity_poly.type
_entity_poly.pdbx_seq_one_letter_code
_entity_poly.pdbx_strand_id
1 'polypeptide(L)'
;MKVLFFMRSTVYVRNFDSALRLLCDRGHHVHIAFRGTSRCLQLDPIGIARQLASEYPSFAERDNEPRDSGWGLLGRDVRLALYSPRLM
;
A
#
# COMPACT_ATOMS: atom_id res chain seq x y z
N MET A 1 -4.19 -17.47 -3.86
CA MET A 1 -4.22 -16.74 -2.55
C MET A 1 -4.49 -15.27 -2.80
N LYS A 2 -4.99 -14.52 -1.81
CA LYS A 2 -5.16 -13.06 -1.90
C LYS A 2 -4.05 -12.35 -1.13
N VAL A 3 -3.36 -11.42 -1.75
CA VAL A 3 -2.25 -10.65 -1.17
C VAL A 3 -2.56 -9.18 -1.28
N LEU A 4 -2.45 -8.43 -0.18
CA LEU A 4 -2.72 -6.99 -0.12
C LEU A 4 -1.44 -6.24 0.26
N PHE A 5 -1.02 -5.31 -0.59
CA PHE A 5 0.08 -4.40 -0.33
C PHE A 5 -0.45 -3.01 0.01
N PHE A 6 -0.01 -2.46 1.15
CA PHE A 6 -0.21 -1.04 1.47
C PHE A 6 1.06 -0.26 1.12
N MET A 7 0.94 0.64 0.15
CA MET A 7 2.07 1.42 -0.35
C MET A 7 1.85 2.92 -0.10
N ARG A 8 2.94 3.64 0.20
CA ARG A 8 2.89 5.10 0.40
C ARG A 8 3.10 5.91 -0.88
N SER A 9 3.57 5.26 -1.95
CA SER A 9 3.94 5.90 -3.21
C SER A 9 3.92 4.88 -4.34
N THR A 10 3.63 5.33 -5.55
CA THR A 10 3.70 4.56 -6.79
C THR A 10 5.12 4.11 -7.14
N VAL A 11 6.16 4.79 -6.63
CA VAL A 11 7.57 4.38 -6.79
C VAL A 11 7.82 2.97 -6.25
N TYR A 12 7.10 2.56 -5.19
CA TYR A 12 7.22 1.20 -4.67
C TYR A 12 6.72 0.15 -5.66
N VAL A 13 5.69 0.45 -6.47
CA VAL A 13 5.21 -0.48 -7.50
C VAL A 13 6.31 -0.78 -8.49
N ARG A 14 7.07 0.24 -8.91
CA ARG A 14 8.23 0.06 -9.79
C ARG A 14 9.29 -0.87 -9.18
N ASN A 15 9.58 -0.68 -7.89
CA ASN A 15 10.59 -1.49 -7.20
C ASN A 15 10.17 -2.94 -7.01
N PHE A 16 8.86 -3.20 -6.95
CA PHE A 16 8.30 -4.54 -6.74
C PHE A 16 7.69 -5.14 -8.01
N ASP A 17 7.81 -4.51 -9.18
CA ASP A 17 7.13 -4.93 -10.42
C ASP A 17 7.38 -6.41 -10.75
N SER A 18 8.63 -6.85 -10.73
CA SER A 18 8.99 -8.26 -10.99
C SER A 18 8.37 -9.23 -9.98
N ALA A 19 8.29 -8.84 -8.71
CA ALA A 19 7.67 -9.65 -7.67
C ALA A 19 6.15 -9.70 -7.82
N LEU A 20 5.51 -8.56 -8.15
CA LEU A 20 4.07 -8.48 -8.38
C LEU A 20 3.66 -9.35 -9.58
N ARG A 21 4.40 -9.27 -10.69
CA ARG A 21 4.23 -10.13 -11.87
C ARG A 21 4.36 -11.60 -11.50
N LEU A 22 5.42 -11.95 -10.79
CA LEU A 22 5.67 -13.34 -10.37
C LEU A 22 4.55 -13.91 -9.47
N LEU A 23 3.97 -13.08 -8.60
CA LEU A 23 2.82 -13.48 -7.78
C LEU A 23 1.58 -13.71 -8.66
N CYS A 24 1.32 -12.82 -9.62
CA CYS A 24 0.20 -12.96 -10.56
C CYS A 24 0.37 -14.19 -11.47
N ASP A 25 1.56 -14.43 -12.02
CA ASP A 25 1.90 -15.59 -12.84
C ASP A 25 1.70 -16.92 -12.09
N ARG A 26 1.85 -16.91 -10.76
CA ARG A 26 1.56 -18.06 -9.88
C ARG A 26 0.09 -18.19 -9.48
N GLY A 27 -0.80 -17.43 -10.11
CA GLY A 27 -2.25 -17.48 -9.85
C GLY A 27 -2.65 -16.85 -8.51
N HIS A 28 -1.84 -15.95 -7.96
CA HIS A 28 -2.26 -15.15 -6.81
C HIS A 28 -3.05 -13.92 -7.26
N HIS A 29 -3.99 -13.51 -6.40
CA HIS A 29 -4.72 -12.25 -6.55
C HIS A 29 -3.99 -11.18 -5.75
N VAL A 30 -3.52 -10.16 -6.44
CA VAL A 30 -2.69 -9.09 -5.86
C VAL A 30 -3.50 -7.80 -5.84
N HIS A 31 -3.64 -7.24 -4.66
CA HIS A 31 -4.29 -5.96 -4.44
C HIS A 31 -3.25 -4.94 -3.95
N ILE A 32 -3.23 -3.76 -4.54
CA ILE A 32 -2.43 -2.64 -4.05
C ILE A 32 -3.35 -1.53 -3.58
N ALA A 33 -3.08 -1.04 -2.37
CA ALA A 33 -3.77 0.07 -1.75
C ALA A 33 -2.77 1.20 -1.46
N PHE A 34 -3.02 2.38 -2.03
CA PHE A 34 -2.19 3.56 -1.79
C PHE A 34 -2.70 4.38 -0.60
N ARG A 35 -1.83 4.69 0.35
CA ARG A 35 -2.19 5.49 1.53
C ARG A 35 -2.13 7.00 1.23
N GLY A 36 -3.29 7.64 1.17
CA GLY A 36 -3.45 9.10 1.03
C GLY A 36 -3.53 9.60 -0.42
N THR A 37 -3.65 10.92 -0.61
CA THR A 37 -3.63 11.63 -1.92
C THR A 37 -2.29 11.55 -2.66
N SER A 38 -1.36 10.73 -2.19
CA SER A 38 -0.01 10.57 -2.71
C SER A 38 0.06 9.62 -3.91
N ARG A 39 -0.95 9.65 -4.80
CA ARG A 39 -0.68 9.36 -6.22
C ARG A 39 0.08 10.56 -6.77
N CYS A 40 1.38 10.59 -6.50
CA CYS A 40 2.25 11.57 -7.11
C CYS A 40 2.38 11.18 -8.59
N LEU A 41 1.43 11.64 -9.41
CA LEU A 41 1.38 11.38 -10.86
C LEU A 41 2.70 11.76 -11.55
N GLN A 42 3.43 12.73 -11.00
CA GLN A 42 4.77 13.11 -11.47
C GLN A 42 5.83 12.01 -11.30
N LEU A 43 5.67 11.07 -10.37
CA LEU A 43 6.64 10.00 -10.08
C LEU A 43 6.27 8.65 -10.69
N ASP A 44 5.10 8.52 -11.30
CA ASP A 44 4.69 7.34 -12.08
C ASP A 44 4.14 7.75 -13.45
N PRO A 45 4.99 8.29 -14.33
CA PRO A 45 4.58 8.70 -15.68
C PRO A 45 4.14 7.53 -16.56
N ILE A 46 4.52 6.30 -16.21
CA ILE A 46 4.23 5.08 -16.97
C ILE A 46 2.89 4.45 -16.51
N GLY A 47 2.47 4.69 -15.26
CA GLY A 47 1.27 4.08 -14.71
C GLY A 47 1.44 2.58 -14.55
N ILE A 48 2.55 2.13 -13.95
CA ILE A 48 2.91 0.69 -13.88
C ILE A 48 1.79 -0.13 -13.24
N ALA A 49 1.15 0.38 -12.18
CA ALA A 49 0.04 -0.31 -11.54
C ALA A 49 -1.19 -0.46 -12.47
N ARG A 50 -1.45 0.53 -13.33
CA ARG A 50 -2.50 0.43 -14.36
C ARG A 50 -2.13 -0.56 -15.45
N GLN A 51 -0.86 -0.58 -15.87
CA GLN A 51 -0.37 -1.56 -16.83
C GLN A 51 -0.54 -2.98 -16.28
N LEU A 52 -0.13 -3.23 -15.04
CA LEU A 52 -0.32 -4.53 -14.37
C LEU A 52 -1.80 -4.91 -14.27
N ALA A 53 -2.68 -3.96 -13.95
CA ALA A 53 -4.13 -4.20 -13.92
C ALA A 53 -4.71 -4.54 -15.31
N SER A 54 -4.11 -4.04 -16.40
CA SER A 54 -4.52 -4.41 -17.76
C SER A 54 -3.98 -5.76 -18.22
N GLU A 55 -2.79 -6.15 -17.75
CA GLU A 55 -2.12 -7.39 -18.12
C GLU A 55 -2.63 -8.59 -17.31
N TYR A 56 -2.98 -8.37 -16.04
CA TYR A 56 -3.35 -9.44 -15.11
C TYR A 56 -4.75 -9.21 -14.53
N PRO A 57 -5.75 -10.05 -14.89
CA PRO A 57 -7.10 -9.99 -14.30
C PRO A 57 -7.11 -10.23 -12.78
N SER A 58 -6.05 -10.85 -12.25
CA SER A 58 -5.87 -11.10 -10.82
C SER A 58 -5.23 -9.93 -10.06
N PHE A 59 -4.86 -8.84 -10.75
CA PHE A 59 -4.28 -7.65 -10.15
C PHE A 59 -5.31 -6.52 -10.05
N ALA A 60 -5.34 -5.81 -8.92
CA ALA A 60 -6.19 -4.64 -8.74
C ALA A 60 -5.52 -3.53 -7.92
N GLU A 61 -5.65 -2.28 -8.38
CA GLU A 61 -5.26 -1.09 -7.62
C GLU A 61 -6.48 -0.35 -7.05
N ARG A 62 -6.32 0.17 -5.83
CA ARG A 62 -7.30 1.03 -5.15
C ARG A 62 -6.56 2.13 -4.38
N ASP A 63 -7.23 3.26 -4.21
CA ASP A 63 -6.84 4.20 -3.16
C ASP A 63 -7.34 3.68 -1.81
N ASN A 64 -6.52 3.82 -0.78
CA ASN A 64 -6.95 3.62 0.58
C ASN A 64 -7.44 4.95 1.14
N GLU A 65 -8.75 5.04 1.34
CA GLU A 65 -9.33 6.19 2.04
C GLU A 65 -8.72 6.31 3.45
N PRO A 66 -8.40 7.54 3.90
CA PRO A 66 -7.95 7.77 5.26
C PRO A 66 -8.99 7.21 6.23
N ARG A 67 -8.57 6.27 7.08
CA ARG A 67 -9.46 5.72 8.10
C ARG A 67 -9.68 6.78 9.19
N ASP A 68 -10.83 7.44 9.16
CA ASP A 68 -11.25 8.42 10.17
C ASP A 68 -11.78 7.73 11.43
N SER A 69 -10.93 6.93 12.08
CA SER A 69 -11.28 6.27 13.33
C SER A 69 -10.31 6.69 14.42
N GLY A 70 -10.85 6.99 15.61
CA GLY A 70 -10.06 7.38 16.79
C GLY A 70 -8.99 6.37 17.22
N TRP A 71 -9.03 5.14 16.69
CA TRP A 71 -7.99 4.12 16.88
C TRP A 71 -6.59 4.57 16.49
N GLY A 72 -6.46 5.43 15.48
CA GLY A 72 -5.16 5.99 15.09
C GLY A 72 -4.54 6.85 16.20
N LEU A 73 -5.37 7.68 16.84
CA LEU A 73 -4.98 8.55 17.95
C LEU A 73 -4.70 7.73 19.22
N LEU A 74 -5.60 6.81 19.57
CA LEU A 74 -5.41 5.93 20.72
C LEU A 74 -4.11 5.11 20.59
N GLY A 75 -3.85 4.53 19.42
CA GLY A 75 -2.63 3.76 19.18
C GLY A 75 -1.36 4.62 19.24
N ARG A 76 -1.44 5.91 18.87
CA ARG A 76 -0.34 6.86 19.07
C ARG A 76 -0.08 7.06 20.56
N ASP A 77 -1.13 7.31 21.34
CA ASP A 77 -1.00 7.62 22.76
C ASP A 77 -0.50 6.40 23.56
N VAL A 78 -0.95 5.18 23.22
CA VAL A 78 -0.41 3.94 23.77
C VAL A 78 1.09 3.78 23.47
N ARG A 79 1.52 4.02 22.23
CA ARG A 79 2.96 3.98 21.89
C ARG A 79 3.76 4.99 22.69
N LEU A 80 3.27 6.22 22.82
CA LEU A 80 3.95 7.25 23.61
C LEU A 80 4.10 6.86 25.07
N ALA A 81 3.08 6.22 25.65
CA ALA A 81 3.14 5.69 27.02
C ALA A 81 4.18 4.56 27.18
N LEU A 82 4.40 3.75 26.13
CA LEU A 82 5.40 2.68 26.14
C LEU A 82 6.84 3.18 25.95
N TYR A 83 7.05 4.26 25.19
CA TYR A 83 8.38 4.81 24.91
C TYR A 83 8.84 5.90 25.89
N SER A 84 7.93 6.41 26.70
CA SER A 84 8.26 7.31 27.80
C SER A 84 7.88 6.61 29.10
N PRO A 85 8.77 5.75 29.66
CA PRO A 85 8.60 5.31 31.02
C PRO A 85 8.74 6.59 31.85
N ARG A 86 7.60 7.17 32.24
CA ARG A 86 7.59 8.25 33.20
C ARG A 86 8.40 7.76 34.39
N LEU A 87 9.48 8.49 34.67
CA LEU A 87 10.15 8.54 35.97
C LEU A 87 9.06 8.50 37.03
N MET A 88 8.94 7.35 37.69
CA MET A 88 8.24 7.18 38.94
C MET A 88 9.32 7.04 40.01
#